data_AF-X1P0V9-F1
#
_entry.id   AF-X1P0V9-F1
#
_cell.length_a   1.000
_cell.length_b   1.000
_cell.length_c   1.000
_cell.angle_alpha   90.00
_cell.angle_beta   90.00
_cell.angle_gamma   90.00
#
_symmetry.space_group_name_H-M   'P 1'
#
loop_
_entity.id
_entity.type
_entity.pdbx_description
1 polymer ?
#
loop_
_entity_poly.entity_id
_entity_poly.type
_entity_poly.pdbx_seq_one_letter_code
_entity_poly.pdbx_strand_id
1 'polypeptide(L)'
;MIIMKSEATQEEIENVVKEIRKCGLRADVSKGAYRTVIGLVGDEQKVPFERFAILPGVKEARMIETPYKLISREYAKLSGEESQHRVVKVGNVDIGGSEPVFIAGPCAVESRAQLFRIAEGVKMAGAHILRGGIFKPRTSIHSFQGLGAGGQEEAEEALGWLREAGNRFEMPVITEIRGEGQVD
;
A
#
# COMPACT_ATOMS: atom_id res chain seq x y z
N MET A 1 19.19 12.39 -6.40
CA MET A 1 20.59 12.90 -6.17
C MET A 1 21.63 11.83 -6.43
N ILE A 2 22.75 12.18 -7.08
CA ILE A 2 23.92 11.31 -7.24
C ILE A 2 25.15 12.00 -6.68
N ILE A 3 25.92 11.27 -5.87
CA ILE A 3 27.18 11.72 -5.28
C ILE A 3 28.32 11.00 -6.00
N MET A 4 29.25 11.76 -6.58
CA MET A 4 30.44 11.21 -7.22
C MET A 4 31.53 10.90 -6.20
N LYS A 5 32.43 9.98 -6.53
CA LYS A 5 33.71 9.78 -5.83
C LYS A 5 34.56 11.04 -5.96
N SER A 6 35.49 11.25 -5.03
CA SER A 6 36.30 12.48 -4.99
C SER A 6 37.27 12.56 -6.18
N GLU A 7 37.68 11.40 -6.66
CA GLU A 7 38.60 11.15 -7.77
C GLU A 7 37.90 10.91 -9.12
N ALA A 8 36.58 11.11 -9.18
CA ALA A 8 35.81 10.87 -10.40
C ALA A 8 36.27 11.78 -11.56
N THR A 9 36.48 11.19 -12.73
CA THR A 9 36.97 11.92 -13.90
C THR A 9 35.86 12.77 -14.54
N GLN A 10 36.26 13.75 -15.35
CA GLN A 10 35.32 14.56 -16.12
C GLN A 10 34.47 13.69 -17.08
N GLU A 11 35.07 12.65 -17.66
CA GLU A 11 34.38 11.68 -18.54
C GLU A 11 33.33 10.87 -17.78
N GLU A 12 33.65 10.41 -16.56
CA GLU A 12 32.69 9.68 -15.71
C GLU A 12 31.49 10.57 -15.33
N ILE A 13 31.73 11.84 -14.99
CA ILE A 13 30.68 12.82 -14.71
C ILE A 13 29.79 13.03 -15.94
N GLU A 14 30.38 13.20 -17.11
CA GLU A 14 29.64 13.39 -18.37
C GLU A 14 28.83 12.15 -18.75
N ASN A 15 29.35 10.95 -18.50
CA ASN A 15 28.62 9.70 -18.71
C ASN A 15 27.38 9.63 -17.80
N VAL A 16 27.50 9.96 -16.51
CA VAL A 16 26.35 10.02 -15.59
C VAL A 16 25.32 11.04 -16.07
N VAL A 17 25.75 12.25 -16.47
CA VAL A 17 24.86 13.28 -17.03
C VAL A 17 24.13 12.79 -18.29
N LYS A 18 24.83 12.07 -19.17
CA LYS A 18 24.25 11.49 -20.39
C LYS A 18 23.18 10.44 -20.06
N GLU A 19 23.44 9.56 -19.10
CA GLU A 19 22.46 8.55 -18.67
C GLU A 19 21.23 9.21 -18.01
N ILE A 20 21.40 10.27 -17.20
CA ILE A 20 20.26 11.03 -16.62
C ILE A 20 19.39 11.62 -17.73
N ARG A 21 20.01 12.20 -18.77
CA ARG A 21 19.29 12.78 -19.91
C ARG A 21 18.54 11.73 -20.72
N LYS A 22 19.06 10.50 -20.84
CA LYS A 22 18.35 9.38 -21.49
C LYS A 22 17.08 8.97 -20.75
N CYS A 23 17.04 9.14 -19.43
CA CYS A 23 15.82 8.96 -18.63
C CYS A 23 14.82 10.11 -18.78
N GLY A 24 15.17 11.17 -19.52
CA GLY A 24 14.31 12.34 -19.74
C GLY A 24 14.38 13.39 -18.62
N LEU A 25 15.40 13.35 -17.77
CA LEU A 25 15.60 14.32 -16.69
C LEU A 25 16.73 15.31 -17.04
N ARG A 26 16.68 16.50 -16.44
CA ARG A 26 17.79 17.44 -16.44
C ARG A 26 18.76 17.08 -15.31
N ALA A 27 20.06 17.20 -15.57
CA ALA A 27 21.11 17.01 -14.58
C ALA A 27 21.75 18.37 -14.24
N ASP A 28 21.75 18.73 -12.96
CA ASP A 28 22.39 19.93 -12.44
C ASP A 28 23.65 19.52 -11.69
N VAL A 29 24.82 19.84 -12.26
CA VAL A 29 26.12 19.42 -11.72
C VAL A 29 26.67 20.51 -10.79
N SER A 30 26.89 20.16 -9.54
CA SER A 30 27.53 21.00 -8.53
C SER A 30 28.93 20.47 -8.22
N LYS A 31 29.95 21.17 -8.74
CA LYS A 31 31.37 20.87 -8.45
C LYS A 31 31.80 21.60 -7.19
N GLY A 32 31.90 20.89 -6.07
CA GLY A 32 32.45 21.41 -4.82
C GLY A 32 33.96 21.24 -4.74
N ALA A 33 34.59 21.85 -3.73
CA ALA A 33 36.03 21.75 -3.50
C ALA A 33 36.53 20.32 -3.23
N TYR A 34 35.67 19.44 -2.71
CA TYR A 34 36.02 18.07 -2.31
C TYR A 34 35.21 16.98 -3.01
N ARG A 35 34.01 17.29 -3.52
CA ARG A 35 33.11 16.33 -4.17
C ARG A 35 32.26 17.01 -5.24
N THR A 36 31.91 16.22 -6.25
CA THR A 36 30.88 16.56 -7.22
C THR A 36 29.56 15.90 -6.85
N VAL A 37 28.49 16.68 -6.83
CA VAL A 37 27.12 16.22 -6.62
C VAL A 37 26.31 16.54 -7.87
N ILE A 38 25.47 15.60 -8.31
CA ILE A 38 24.59 15.76 -9.46
C ILE A 38 23.15 15.72 -8.94
N GLY A 39 22.47 16.85 -9.03
CA GLY A 39 21.03 16.97 -8.82
C GLY A 39 20.28 16.51 -10.05
N LEU A 40 19.16 15.82 -9.85
CA LEU A 40 18.26 15.41 -10.92
C LEU A 40 17.01 16.29 -10.83
N VAL A 41 16.61 16.89 -11.94
CA VAL A 41 15.43 17.75 -12.01
C VAL A 41 14.44 17.16 -13.00
N GLY A 42 13.25 16.81 -12.50
CA GLY A 42 12.22 16.09 -13.22
C GLY A 42 11.68 14.94 -12.38
N ASP A 43 10.99 14.01 -13.04
CA ASP A 43 10.38 12.84 -12.39
C ASP A 43 11.42 11.76 -12.10
N GLU A 44 11.91 11.71 -10.85
CA GLU A 44 12.95 10.76 -10.43
C GLU A 44 12.47 9.29 -10.49
N GLN A 45 11.17 9.00 -10.59
CA GLN A 45 10.64 7.62 -10.72
C GLN A 45 11.10 6.93 -12.03
N LYS A 46 11.53 7.69 -13.03
CA LYS A 46 12.05 7.17 -14.31
C LYS A 46 13.52 6.74 -14.23
N VAL A 47 14.17 6.95 -13.08
CA VAL A 47 15.61 6.74 -12.90
C VAL A 47 15.85 5.47 -12.09
N PRO A 48 16.52 4.44 -12.64
CA PRO A 48 16.93 3.25 -11.89
C PRO A 48 18.16 3.55 -11.03
N PHE A 49 17.97 4.12 -9.83
CA PHE A 49 19.07 4.58 -8.97
C PHE A 49 20.08 3.48 -8.61
N GLU A 50 19.65 2.23 -8.53
CA GLU A 50 20.51 1.07 -8.30
C GLU A 50 21.53 0.88 -9.44
N ARG A 51 21.10 1.13 -10.69
CA ARG A 51 21.98 1.10 -11.86
C ARG A 51 22.96 2.27 -11.84
N PHE A 52 22.54 3.44 -11.37
CA PHE A 52 23.45 4.59 -11.26
C PHE A 52 24.49 4.39 -10.16
N ALA A 53 24.12 3.74 -9.05
CA ALA A 53 25.01 3.49 -7.92
C ALA A 53 26.25 2.64 -8.30
N ILE A 54 26.16 1.83 -9.37
CA ILE A 54 27.26 0.98 -9.85
C ILE A 54 28.06 1.59 -11.01
N LEU A 55 27.71 2.78 -11.50
CA LEU A 55 28.45 3.42 -12.57
C LEU A 55 29.86 3.84 -12.10
N PRO A 56 30.87 3.79 -12.98
CA PRO A 56 32.20 4.33 -12.69
C PRO A 56 32.12 5.79 -12.22
N GLY A 57 32.98 6.15 -11.26
CA GLY A 57 32.98 7.47 -10.63
C GLY A 57 31.81 7.74 -9.66
N VAL A 58 30.78 6.90 -9.57
CA VAL A 58 29.66 7.12 -8.63
C VAL A 58 30.00 6.53 -7.26
N LYS A 59 29.73 7.30 -6.19
CA LYS A 59 29.85 6.85 -4.81
C LYS A 59 28.50 6.35 -4.27
N GLU A 60 27.44 7.12 -4.51
CA GLU A 60 26.10 6.85 -4.00
C GLU A 60 25.07 7.48 -4.95
N ALA A 61 23.97 6.79 -5.19
CA ALA A 61 22.84 7.30 -5.96
C ALA A 61 21.56 7.03 -5.18
N ARG A 62 20.76 8.06 -4.93
CA ARG A 62 19.51 7.95 -4.16
C ARG A 62 18.45 8.92 -4.66
N MET A 63 17.20 8.51 -4.58
CA MET A 63 16.06 9.41 -4.81
C MET A 63 16.03 10.49 -3.70
N ILE A 64 15.74 11.73 -4.07
CA ILE A 64 15.38 12.79 -3.13
C ILE A 64 13.87 12.75 -2.88
N GLU A 65 13.09 12.58 -3.95
CA GLU A 65 11.64 12.48 -3.83
C GLU A 65 11.20 11.20 -3.11
N THR A 66 10.06 11.27 -2.44
CA THR A 66 9.45 10.04 -1.92
C THR A 66 8.88 9.20 -3.06
N PRO A 67 9.13 7.88 -3.10
CA PRO A 67 8.57 7.03 -4.14
C PRO A 67 7.05 6.89 -4.03
N TYR A 68 6.45 7.19 -2.87
CA TYR A 68 5.03 7.01 -2.57
C TYR A 68 4.25 8.33 -2.52
N LYS A 69 4.35 9.13 -3.60
CA LYS A 69 3.73 10.47 -3.71
C LYS A 69 2.23 10.46 -3.38
N LEU A 70 1.45 9.54 -3.96
CA LEU A 70 -0.03 9.52 -3.81
C LEU A 70 -0.55 9.26 -2.39
N ILE A 71 0.27 8.68 -1.52
CA ILE A 71 -0.08 8.43 -0.10
C ILE A 71 0.71 9.31 0.86
N SER A 72 1.56 10.20 0.34
CA SER A 72 2.34 11.14 1.15
C SER A 72 1.50 12.32 1.58
N ARG A 73 1.57 12.67 2.87
CA ARG A 73 0.95 13.87 3.44
C ARG A 73 1.44 15.16 2.78
N GLU A 74 2.69 15.17 2.32
CA GLU A 74 3.28 16.32 1.64
C GLU A 74 2.64 16.55 0.26
N TYR A 75 2.53 15.49 -0.54
CA TYR A 75 1.97 15.56 -1.88
C TYR A 75 0.45 15.74 -1.87
N ALA A 76 -0.27 15.19 -0.89
CA ALA A 76 -1.70 15.45 -0.71
C ALA A 76 -1.99 16.97 -0.58
N LYS A 77 -1.18 17.68 0.21
CA LYS A 77 -1.27 19.15 0.34
C LYS A 77 -1.01 19.86 -0.99
N LEU A 78 -0.03 19.38 -1.76
CA LEU A 78 0.32 19.95 -3.07
C LEU A 78 -0.76 19.70 -4.13
N SER A 79 -1.54 18.62 -4.03
CA SER A 79 -2.66 18.33 -4.93
C SER A 79 -3.96 19.05 -4.56
N GLY A 80 -3.93 19.97 -3.59
CA GLY A 80 -5.10 20.73 -3.16
C GLY A 80 -6.00 20.02 -2.14
N GLU A 81 -5.57 18.89 -1.57
CA GLU A 81 -6.25 18.32 -0.39
C GLU A 81 -5.82 19.13 0.86
N GLU A 82 -6.71 20.00 1.34
CA GLU A 82 -6.49 20.80 2.55
C GLU A 82 -6.56 19.96 3.84
N SER A 83 -7.18 18.77 3.77
CA SER A 83 -7.36 17.92 4.93
C SER A 83 -6.03 17.35 5.43
N GLN A 84 -5.81 17.45 6.75
CA GLN A 84 -4.68 16.80 7.39
C GLN A 84 -4.80 15.27 7.42
N HIS A 85 -5.99 14.70 7.14
CA HIS A 85 -6.23 13.26 7.17
C HIS A 85 -7.28 12.87 6.13
N ARG A 86 -7.09 11.72 5.48
CA ARG A 86 -8.07 11.21 4.52
C ARG A 86 -9.12 10.40 5.27
N VAL A 87 -10.38 10.83 5.20
CA VAL A 87 -11.52 10.09 5.73
C VAL A 87 -12.05 9.17 4.65
N VAL A 88 -12.16 7.87 4.96
CA VAL A 88 -12.70 6.85 4.06
C VAL A 88 -14.05 6.40 4.59
N LYS A 89 -15.11 6.61 3.80
CA LYS A 89 -16.46 6.19 4.15
C LYS A 89 -16.70 4.74 3.77
N VAL A 90 -17.04 3.90 4.74
CA VAL A 90 -17.38 2.48 4.58
C VAL A 90 -18.80 2.28 5.08
N GLY A 91 -19.77 2.27 4.16
CA GLY A 91 -21.19 2.25 4.51
C GLY A 91 -21.57 3.49 5.31
N ASN A 92 -21.95 3.31 6.57
CA ASN A 92 -22.28 4.36 7.53
C ASN A 92 -21.14 4.72 8.49
N VAL A 93 -19.93 4.18 8.29
CA VAL A 93 -18.76 4.39 9.16
C VAL A 93 -17.70 5.24 8.46
N ASP A 94 -17.20 6.26 9.15
CA ASP A 94 -16.11 7.12 8.67
C ASP A 94 -14.77 6.71 9.33
N ILE A 95 -13.84 6.19 8.53
CA ILE A 95 -12.51 5.75 9.00
C ILE A 95 -11.51 6.89 8.78
N GLY A 96 -10.78 7.25 9.84
CA GLY A 96 -9.78 8.32 9.80
C GLY A 96 -10.29 9.67 10.30
N GLY A 97 -11.48 9.72 10.89
CA GLY A 97 -12.01 10.88 11.61
C GLY A 97 -11.42 11.05 13.03
N SER A 98 -12.18 11.70 13.92
CA SER A 98 -11.73 11.99 15.29
C SER A 98 -11.83 10.79 16.25
N GLU A 99 -12.73 9.85 15.98
CA GLU A 99 -13.03 8.71 16.86
C GLU A 99 -12.39 7.41 16.34
N PRO A 100 -11.98 6.49 17.23
CA PRO A 100 -11.48 5.18 16.84
C PRO A 100 -12.60 4.30 16.27
N VAL A 101 -12.31 3.61 15.16
CA VAL A 101 -13.21 2.64 14.54
C VAL A 101 -12.79 1.22 14.95
N PHE A 102 -13.74 0.47 15.52
CA PHE A 102 -13.52 -0.94 15.89
C PHE A 102 -14.04 -1.89 14.83
N ILE A 103 -13.15 -2.74 14.31
CA ILE A 103 -13.45 -3.79 13.33
C ILE A 103 -13.28 -5.13 14.04
N ALA A 104 -14.38 -5.86 14.24
CA ALA A 104 -14.37 -7.08 15.04
C ALA A 104 -15.23 -8.19 14.39
N GLY A 105 -14.92 -9.43 14.73
CA GLY A 105 -15.55 -10.61 14.15
C GLY A 105 -14.57 -11.79 14.06
N PRO A 106 -15.01 -12.94 13.54
CA PRO A 106 -14.19 -14.13 13.58
C PRO A 106 -12.94 -14.05 12.69
N CYS A 107 -11.93 -14.86 13.03
CA CYS A 107 -10.76 -15.05 12.20
C CYS A 107 -11.10 -15.71 10.86
N ALA A 108 -11.95 -16.72 10.90
CA ALA A 108 -12.49 -17.44 9.76
C ALA A 108 -14.00 -17.62 9.95
N VAL A 109 -14.77 -17.49 8.87
CA VAL A 109 -16.19 -17.89 8.89
C VAL A 109 -16.22 -19.40 8.76
N GLU A 110 -16.77 -20.07 9.78
CA GLU A 110 -16.80 -21.53 9.86
C GLU A 110 -18.22 -22.08 9.72
N SER A 111 -19.22 -21.30 10.12
CA SER A 111 -20.63 -21.59 9.88
C SER A 111 -21.47 -20.34 10.03
N ARG A 112 -22.68 -20.32 9.43
CA ARG A 112 -23.64 -19.23 9.61
C ARG A 112 -23.99 -18.99 11.07
N ALA A 113 -24.22 -20.05 11.85
CA ALA A 113 -24.58 -19.93 13.26
C ALA A 113 -23.46 -19.29 14.11
N GLN A 114 -22.20 -19.68 13.85
CA GLN A 114 -21.03 -19.10 14.51
C GLN A 114 -20.88 -17.61 14.17
N LEU A 115 -20.99 -17.26 12.89
CA LEU A 115 -20.90 -15.88 12.42
C LEU A 115 -21.96 -14.98 13.06
N PHE A 116 -23.23 -15.40 13.07
CA PHE A 116 -24.33 -14.58 13.61
C PHE A 116 -24.20 -14.36 15.12
N ARG A 117 -23.82 -15.40 15.87
CA ARG A 117 -23.58 -15.28 17.32
C ARG A 117 -22.46 -14.27 17.61
N ILE A 118 -21.37 -14.32 16.85
CA ILE A 118 -20.27 -13.39 17.03
C ILE A 118 -20.65 -11.98 16.59
N ALA A 119 -21.36 -11.83 15.47
CA ALA A 119 -21.81 -10.54 14.97
C ALA A 119 -22.68 -9.79 15.99
N GLU A 120 -23.62 -10.50 16.63
CA GLU A 120 -24.42 -9.95 17.74
C GLU A 120 -23.54 -9.51 18.91
N GLY A 121 -22.65 -10.39 19.38
CA GLY A 121 -21.77 -10.10 20.51
C GLY A 121 -20.84 -8.92 20.28
N VAL A 122 -20.23 -8.81 19.08
CA VAL A 122 -19.33 -7.68 18.78
C VAL A 122 -20.11 -6.38 18.59
N LYS A 123 -21.33 -6.41 18.04
CA LYS A 123 -22.20 -5.23 17.96
C LYS A 123 -22.55 -4.71 19.35
N MET A 124 -22.95 -5.59 20.26
CA MET A 124 -23.24 -5.25 21.66
C MET A 124 -22.01 -4.66 22.37
N ALA A 125 -20.81 -5.11 21.99
CA ALA A 125 -19.54 -4.60 22.51
C ALA A 125 -19.07 -3.28 21.85
N GLY A 126 -19.82 -2.72 20.89
CA GLY A 126 -19.50 -1.45 20.23
C GLY A 126 -18.66 -1.57 18.95
N ALA A 127 -18.63 -2.73 18.30
CA ALA A 127 -18.01 -2.85 16.98
C ALA A 127 -18.78 -2.02 15.94
N HIS A 128 -18.03 -1.38 15.04
CA HIS A 128 -18.56 -0.55 13.98
C HIS A 128 -18.64 -1.33 12.66
N ILE A 129 -17.69 -2.24 12.42
CA ILE A 129 -17.57 -3.02 11.19
C ILE A 129 -17.41 -4.49 11.55
N LEU A 130 -18.14 -5.37 10.87
CA LEU A 130 -18.04 -6.81 11.02
C LEU A 130 -16.96 -7.36 10.07
N ARG A 131 -15.92 -8.00 10.62
CA ARG A 131 -14.96 -8.77 9.81
C ARG A 131 -15.26 -10.26 9.80
N GLY A 132 -14.98 -10.93 8.69
CA GLY A 132 -15.03 -12.40 8.62
C GLY A 132 -14.19 -12.91 7.46
N GLY A 133 -13.19 -13.77 7.74
CA GLY A 133 -12.34 -14.32 6.70
C GLY A 133 -12.99 -15.50 5.99
N ILE A 134 -13.37 -15.32 4.72
CA ILE A 134 -13.92 -16.40 3.88
C ILE A 134 -12.79 -17.26 3.28
N PHE A 135 -11.68 -16.61 2.91
CA PHE A 135 -10.46 -17.26 2.42
C PHE A 135 -9.36 -17.12 3.48
N LYS A 136 -8.63 -18.21 3.77
CA LYS A 136 -7.49 -18.20 4.69
C LYS A 136 -6.20 -18.55 3.95
N PRO A 137 -5.20 -17.65 3.87
CA PRO A 137 -3.89 -18.01 3.35
C PRO A 137 -3.20 -18.93 4.37
N ARG A 138 -3.06 -20.21 4.04
CA ARG A 138 -2.37 -21.20 4.87
C ARG A 138 -1.21 -21.81 4.11
N THR A 139 -0.07 -21.93 4.79
CA THR A 139 1.12 -22.59 4.27
C THR A 139 0.97 -24.12 4.25
N SER A 140 0.14 -24.68 5.14
CA SER A 140 -0.15 -26.12 5.19
C SER A 140 -1.49 -26.43 4.53
N ILE A 141 -1.50 -27.42 3.64
CA ILE A 141 -2.70 -27.94 2.96
C ILE A 141 -3.68 -28.64 3.93
N HIS A 142 -3.20 -29.09 5.09
CA HIS A 142 -4.03 -29.76 6.10
C HIS A 142 -4.77 -28.77 7.01
N SER A 143 -4.48 -27.47 6.89
CA SER A 143 -5.18 -26.44 7.66
C SER A 143 -6.52 -26.10 7.00
N PHE A 144 -7.50 -25.65 7.81
CA PHE A 144 -8.72 -25.06 7.29
C PHE A 144 -8.39 -23.84 6.42
N GLN A 145 -8.74 -23.93 5.15
CA GLN A 145 -8.45 -22.92 4.12
C GLN A 145 -9.51 -21.81 4.05
N GLY A 146 -10.55 -21.89 4.90
CA GLY A 146 -11.75 -21.06 4.77
C GLY A 146 -12.80 -21.73 3.88
N LEU A 147 -14.07 -21.38 4.07
CA LEU A 147 -15.18 -21.96 3.31
C LEU A 147 -15.06 -21.67 1.80
N GLY A 148 -14.49 -20.52 1.43
CA GLY A 148 -14.30 -20.18 0.02
C GLY A 148 -13.25 -21.02 -0.72
N ALA A 149 -12.55 -21.93 -0.04
CA ALA A 149 -11.68 -22.89 -0.69
C ALA A 149 -12.43 -24.12 -1.24
N GLY A 150 -13.71 -24.31 -0.89
CA GLY A 150 -14.55 -25.40 -1.40
C GLY A 150 -14.90 -25.24 -2.88
N GLY A 151 -14.94 -24.00 -3.36
CA GLY A 151 -15.40 -23.65 -4.69
C GLY A 151 -16.00 -22.26 -4.70
N GLN A 152 -16.44 -21.82 -5.88
CA GLN A 152 -17.10 -20.52 -6.05
C GLN A 152 -18.45 -20.48 -5.30
N GLU A 153 -19.22 -21.56 -5.35
CA GLU A 153 -20.53 -21.65 -4.69
C GLU A 153 -20.40 -21.51 -3.16
N GLU A 154 -19.48 -22.21 -2.53
CA GLU A 154 -19.25 -22.12 -1.08
C GLU A 154 -18.68 -20.75 -0.67
N ALA A 155 -17.87 -20.13 -1.53
CA ALA A 155 -17.39 -18.77 -1.31
C ALA A 155 -18.55 -17.76 -1.34
N GLU A 156 -19.38 -17.81 -2.37
CA GLU A 156 -20.56 -16.95 -2.54
C GLU A 156 -21.55 -17.13 -1.40
N GLU A 157 -21.79 -18.37 -0.98
CA GLU A 157 -22.66 -18.67 0.16
C GLU A 157 -22.13 -18.04 1.46
N ALA A 158 -20.85 -18.25 1.76
CA ALA A 158 -20.23 -17.72 2.97
C ALA A 158 -20.12 -16.17 2.96
N LEU A 159 -19.85 -15.56 1.80
CA LEU A 159 -19.94 -14.12 1.58
C LEU A 159 -21.37 -13.61 1.80
N GLY A 160 -22.36 -14.36 1.30
CA GLY A 160 -23.78 -14.10 1.53
C GLY A 160 -24.14 -14.07 3.01
N TRP A 161 -23.67 -15.04 3.79
CA TRP A 161 -23.86 -15.06 5.24
C TRP A 161 -23.22 -13.85 5.93
N LEU A 162 -22.00 -13.47 5.53
CA LEU A 162 -21.30 -12.30 6.07
C LEU A 162 -22.11 -11.02 5.81
N ARG A 163 -22.57 -10.82 4.57
CA ARG A 163 -23.42 -9.70 4.19
C ARG A 163 -24.74 -9.69 4.96
N GLU A 164 -25.38 -10.85 5.10
CA GLU A 164 -26.65 -10.99 5.84
C GLU A 164 -26.47 -10.61 7.32
N ALA A 165 -25.40 -11.09 7.97
CA ALA A 165 -25.07 -10.72 9.34
C ALA A 165 -24.79 -9.22 9.48
N GLY A 166 -24.01 -8.65 8.56
CA GLY A 166 -23.75 -7.20 8.54
C GLY A 166 -25.04 -6.38 8.45
N ASN A 167 -25.93 -6.73 7.52
CA ASN A 167 -27.24 -6.07 7.37
C ASN A 167 -28.09 -6.20 8.63
N ARG A 168 -28.18 -7.40 9.22
CA ARG A 168 -29.00 -7.68 10.40
C ARG A 168 -28.57 -6.87 11.63
N PHE A 169 -27.27 -6.67 11.80
CA PHE A 169 -26.70 -5.96 12.96
C PHE A 169 -26.23 -4.54 12.63
N GLU A 170 -26.62 -4.02 11.46
CA GLU A 170 -26.31 -2.67 10.99
C GLU A 170 -24.81 -2.36 11.09
N MET A 171 -24.00 -3.25 10.51
CA MET A 171 -22.55 -3.10 10.38
C MET A 171 -22.15 -3.34 8.91
N PRO A 172 -21.37 -2.46 8.27
CA PRO A 172 -20.68 -2.81 7.05
C PRO A 172 -19.73 -3.99 7.31
N VAL A 173 -19.37 -4.70 6.24
CA VAL A 173 -18.58 -5.93 6.32
C VAL A 173 -17.22 -5.79 5.65
N ILE A 174 -16.21 -6.50 6.16
CA ILE A 174 -14.89 -6.62 5.55
C ILE A 174 -14.46 -8.09 5.53
N THR A 175 -13.91 -8.53 4.40
CA THR A 175 -13.24 -9.82 4.25
C THR A 175 -11.93 -9.65 3.49
N GLU A 176 -11.01 -10.58 3.71
CA GLU A 176 -9.79 -10.71 2.91
C GLU A 176 -10.10 -11.42 1.59
N ILE A 177 -9.44 -10.97 0.52
CA ILE A 177 -9.34 -11.67 -0.76
C ILE A 177 -7.86 -12.02 -1.00
N ARG A 178 -7.61 -13.13 -1.69
CA ARG A 178 -6.26 -13.69 -1.93
C ARG A 178 -5.68 -13.32 -3.29
N GLY A 179 -6.52 -12.92 -4.24
CA GLY A 179 -6.09 -12.64 -5.60
C GLY A 179 -7.19 -11.97 -6.40
N GLU A 180 -6.82 -11.54 -7.60
CA GLU A 180 -7.66 -10.74 -8.48
C GLU A 180 -8.97 -11.43 -8.85
N GLY A 181 -8.96 -12.75 -9.05
CA GLY A 181 -10.16 -13.53 -9.38
C GLY A 181 -11.20 -13.65 -8.25
N GLN A 182 -10.97 -13.02 -7.09
CA GLN A 182 -11.91 -12.98 -5.97
C GLN A 182 -12.48 -11.57 -5.72
N VAL A 183 -12.15 -10.62 -6.61
CA VAL A 183 -12.57 -9.22 -6.50
C VAL A 183 -14.03 -9.03 -6.91
N ASP A 184 -14.42 -9.66 -8.01
CA ASP A 184 -15.77 -9.59 -8.59
C ASP A 184 -16.75 -10.53 -7.86
#